data_AF-F3FWA9-F1
#
_entry.id   AF-F3FWA9-F1
#
_cell.length_a   1.000
_cell.length_b   1.000
_cell.length_c   1.000
_cell.angle_alpha   90.00
_cell.angle_beta   90.00
_cell.angle_gamma   90.00
#
_symmetry.space_group_name_H-M   'P 1'
#
loop_
_entity.id
_entity.type
_entity.pdbx_description
1 polymer ?
#
loop_
_entity_poly.entity_id
_entity_poly.type
_entity_poly.pdbx_seq_one_letter_code
_entity_poly.pdbx_strand_id
1 'polypeptide(L)'
;NEIADGGFFSLGAFSISPDHQRLAYSLDTSGDEVYELYVKELSTGQISSLPFENCDGSMTWANDSQTLFFGELDETHRPGKCIRPQLRHTTQCAAV
;
A
#
# COMPACT_ATOMS: atom_id res chain seq x y z
N ASN A 1 15.57 -6.39 -12.87
CA ASN A 1 14.18 -5.91 -12.68
C ASN A 1 14.16 -4.41 -12.90
N GLU A 2 13.17 -3.88 -13.63
CA GLU A 2 13.12 -2.46 -14.02
C GLU A 2 12.99 -1.50 -12.83
N ILE A 3 12.12 -1.80 -11.86
CA ILE A 3 11.87 -0.90 -10.71
C ILE A 3 13.06 -0.83 -9.76
N ALA A 4 13.79 -1.93 -9.63
CA ALA A 4 14.96 -1.98 -8.75
C ALA A 4 16.15 -1.18 -9.31
N ASP A 5 16.24 -0.98 -10.63
CA ASP A 5 17.35 -0.32 -11.32
C ASP A 5 18.76 -0.77 -10.85
N GLY A 6 18.89 -2.07 -10.51
CA GLY A 6 20.13 -2.64 -9.98
C GLY A 6 20.39 -2.44 -8.48
N GLY A 7 19.51 -1.72 -7.77
CA GLY A 7 19.49 -1.55 -6.32
C GLY A 7 18.73 -2.64 -5.56
N PHE A 8 18.62 -2.45 -4.24
CA PHE A 8 17.77 -3.29 -3.40
C PHE A 8 16.30 -3.06 -3.72
N PHE A 9 15.51 -4.12 -3.68
CA PHE A 9 14.08 -4.05 -3.88
C PHE A 9 13.42 -5.26 -3.23
N SER A 10 12.43 -5.00 -2.40
CA SER A 10 11.61 -6.01 -1.74
C SER A 10 10.13 -5.67 -1.96
N LEU A 11 9.39 -6.67 -2.44
CA LEU A 11 7.93 -6.65 -2.43
C LEU A 11 7.49 -7.24 -1.09
N GLY A 12 6.81 -6.46 -0.27
CA GLY A 12 6.21 -6.90 0.98
C GLY A 12 4.91 -7.65 0.75
N ALA A 13 3.84 -7.25 1.44
CA ALA A 13 2.51 -7.78 1.19
C ALA A 13 1.98 -7.36 -0.18
N PHE A 14 1.20 -8.25 -0.79
CA PHE A 14 0.31 -7.91 -1.90
C PHE A 14 -1.01 -8.66 -1.73
N SER A 15 -2.13 -7.97 -1.95
CA SER A 15 -3.46 -8.53 -1.71
C SER A 15 -4.49 -7.92 -2.64
N ILE A 16 -5.30 -8.77 -3.28
CA ILE A 16 -6.40 -8.37 -4.15
C ILE A 16 -7.65 -8.11 -3.28
N SER A 17 -8.37 -7.02 -3.56
CA SER A 17 -9.61 -6.68 -2.85
C SER A 17 -10.68 -7.76 -3.06
N PRO A 18 -11.61 -7.98 -2.11
CA PRO A 18 -12.66 -8.98 -2.24
C PRO A 18 -13.54 -8.86 -3.49
N ASP A 19 -13.75 -7.65 -4.01
CA ASP A 19 -14.44 -7.37 -5.27
C ASP A 19 -13.57 -7.52 -6.54
N HIS A 20 -12.30 -7.90 -6.35
CA HIS A 20 -11.29 -8.11 -7.39
C HIS A 20 -10.99 -6.87 -8.25
N GLN A 21 -11.28 -5.67 -7.76
CA GLN A 21 -11.05 -4.43 -8.50
C GLN A 21 -9.68 -3.82 -8.22
N ARG A 22 -9.09 -4.08 -7.06
CA ARG A 22 -7.88 -3.40 -6.58
C ARG A 22 -6.82 -4.36 -6.09
N LEU A 23 -5.57 -4.00 -6.31
CA LEU A 23 -4.40 -4.64 -5.71
C LEU A 23 -3.77 -3.67 -4.71
N ALA A 24 -3.74 -4.04 -3.44
CA ALA A 24 -2.89 -3.39 -2.44
C ALA A 24 -1.52 -4.07 -2.45
N TYR A 25 -0.43 -3.31 -2.42
CA TYR A 25 0.92 -3.86 -2.30
C TYR A 25 1.88 -2.89 -1.61
N SER A 26 2.92 -3.43 -0.99
CA SER A 26 3.93 -2.65 -0.24
C SER A 26 5.33 -2.90 -0.78
N LEU A 27 6.17 -1.86 -0.78
CA LEU A 27 7.53 -1.90 -1.32
C LEU A 27 8.55 -1.39 -0.31
N ASP A 28 9.66 -2.10 -0.16
CA ASP A 28 10.87 -1.60 0.50
C ASP A 28 11.98 -1.50 -0.55
N THR A 29 12.53 -0.30 -0.71
CA THR A 29 13.58 0.01 -1.69
C THR A 29 14.94 0.32 -1.04
N SER A 30 14.98 0.48 0.28
CA SER A 30 16.18 0.82 1.06
C SER A 30 16.76 -0.38 1.82
N GLY A 31 15.93 -1.39 2.11
CA GLY A 31 16.28 -2.57 2.92
C GLY A 31 16.16 -2.34 4.42
N ASP A 32 15.43 -1.30 4.85
CA ASP A 32 15.21 -0.98 6.27
C ASP A 32 13.91 -1.56 6.83
N GLU A 33 13.17 -2.34 6.03
CA GLU A 33 11.88 -2.92 6.38
C GLU A 33 10.80 -1.86 6.72
N VAL A 34 10.97 -0.62 6.24
CA VAL A 34 9.94 0.41 6.21
C VAL A 34 9.36 0.49 4.82
N TYR A 35 8.06 0.21 4.72
CA TYR A 35 7.45 0.01 3.42
C TYR A 35 6.64 1.23 2.96
N GLU A 36 6.78 1.55 1.68
CA GLU A 36 5.84 2.40 0.97
C GLU A 36 4.61 1.59 0.57
N LEU A 37 3.41 2.15 0.73
CA LEU A 37 2.15 1.46 0.46
C LEU A 37 1.47 1.99 -0.80
N TYR A 38 0.97 1.07 -1.62
CA TYR A 38 0.35 1.39 -2.89
C TYR A 38 -0.97 0.65 -3.09
N VAL A 39 -1.85 1.25 -3.88
CA VAL A 39 -3.08 0.63 -4.38
C VAL A 39 -3.15 0.83 -5.88
N LYS A 40 -3.35 -0.26 -6.61
CA LYS A 40 -3.52 -0.29 -8.06
C LYS A 40 -4.96 -0.66 -8.42
N GLU A 41 -5.62 0.18 -9.19
CA GLU A 41 -6.86 -0.18 -9.89
C GLU A 41 -6.53 -1.18 -11.00
N LEU A 42 -7.12 -2.39 -10.93
CA LEU A 42 -6.75 -3.49 -11.83
C LEU A 42 -7.29 -3.31 -13.26
N SER A 43 -8.42 -2.63 -13.40
CA SER A 43 -9.05 -2.39 -14.70
C SER A 43 -8.32 -1.34 -15.54
N THR A 44 -7.80 -0.28 -14.90
CA THR A 44 -7.12 0.83 -15.57
C THR A 44 -5.60 0.76 -15.47
N GLY A 45 -5.09 0.01 -14.49
CA GLY A 45 -3.68 0.01 -14.14
C GLY A 45 -3.23 1.24 -13.37
N GLN A 46 -4.13 2.17 -13.02
CA GLN A 46 -3.80 3.37 -12.25
C GLN A 46 -3.28 2.98 -10.87
N ILE A 47 -2.16 3.59 -10.46
CA ILE A 47 -1.50 3.34 -9.17
C ILE A 47 -1.58 4.62 -8.33
N SER A 48 -1.95 4.46 -7.07
CA SER A 48 -1.99 5.52 -6.06
C SER A 48 -1.11 5.12 -4.88
N SER A 49 -0.22 5.99 -4.45
CA SER A 49 0.47 5.83 -3.16
C SER A 49 -0.45 6.21 -2.01
N LEU A 50 -0.33 5.51 -0.89
CA LEU A 50 -1.02 5.89 0.34
C LEU A 50 -0.09 6.82 1.16
N PRO A 51 -0.63 7.90 1.76
CA PRO A 51 0.17 8.92 2.44
C PRO A 51 0.52 8.49 3.88
N PHE A 52 1.08 7.29 4.04
CA PHE A 52 1.51 6.76 5.33
C PHE A 52 3.00 6.46 5.29
N GLU A 53 3.68 6.84 6.35
CA GLU A 53 5.10 6.59 6.58
C GLU A 53 5.25 5.50 7.64
N ASN A 54 6.47 4.97 7.83
CA ASN A 54 6.77 4.00 8.89
C ASN A 54 5.86 2.75 8.87
N CYS A 55 5.49 2.25 7.69
CA CYS A 55 4.60 1.10 7.60
C CYS A 55 5.39 -0.21 7.70
N ASP A 56 4.83 -1.21 8.39
CA ASP A 56 5.44 -2.52 8.64
C ASP A 56 5.41 -3.47 7.42
N GLY A 57 4.87 -3.01 6.30
CA GLY A 57 4.74 -3.78 5.07
C GLY A 57 3.56 -4.74 5.01
N SER A 58 2.79 -4.90 6.09
CA SER A 58 1.55 -5.69 6.08
C SER A 58 0.43 -4.95 5.34
N MET A 59 -0.45 -5.68 4.65
CA MET A 59 -1.65 -5.11 4.03
C MET A 59 -2.76 -6.16 3.98
N THR A 60 -3.93 -5.85 4.53
CA THR A 60 -5.12 -6.73 4.48
C THR A 60 -6.39 -5.92 4.21
N TRP A 61 -7.22 -6.40 3.28
CA TRP A 61 -8.51 -5.79 2.99
C TRP A 61 -9.58 -6.18 4.00
N ALA A 62 -10.45 -5.22 4.32
CA ALA A 62 -11.77 -5.53 4.89
C ALA A 62 -12.70 -6.09 3.80
N ASN A 63 -13.78 -6.74 4.24
CA ASN A 63 -14.77 -7.34 3.33
C ASN A 63 -15.60 -6.31 2.54
N ASP A 64 -15.52 -5.02 2.89
CA ASP A 64 -16.18 -3.93 2.15
C ASP A 64 -15.42 -3.53 0.86
N SER A 65 -14.25 -4.14 0.62
CA SER A 65 -13.32 -3.81 -0.47
C SER A 65 -12.82 -2.36 -0.46
N GLN A 66 -13.11 -1.58 0.57
CA GLN A 66 -12.81 -0.14 0.68
C GLN A 66 -11.89 0.20 1.84
N THR A 67 -11.78 -0.67 2.84
CA THR A 67 -10.92 -0.45 4.01
C THR A 67 -9.70 -1.36 3.93
N LEU A 68 -8.51 -0.79 4.18
CA LEU A 68 -7.27 -1.54 4.37
C LEU A 68 -6.87 -1.55 5.84
N PHE A 69 -6.11 -2.57 6.25
CA PHE A 69 -5.46 -2.67 7.54
C PHE A 69 -3.96 -2.91 7.34
N PHE A 70 -3.13 -2.21 8.12
CA PHE A 70 -1.68 -2.37 8.16
C PHE A 70 -1.12 -1.86 9.49
N GLY A 71 0.13 -2.21 9.80
CA GLY A 71 0.83 -1.74 10.99
C GLY A 71 1.65 -0.48 10.74
N GLU A 72 1.66 0.42 11.72
CA GLU A 72 2.60 1.53 11.81
C GLU A 72 3.68 1.18 12.86
N LEU A 73 4.94 1.34 12.46
CA LEU A 73 6.12 1.17 13.28
C LEU A 73 6.31 2.38 14.20
N ASP A 74 6.71 2.12 15.44
CA ASP A 74 7.15 3.14 16.38
C ASP A 74 8.63 3.51 16.20
N GLU A 75 9.12 4.45 17.00
CA GLU A 75 10.52 4.93 16.99
C GLU A 75 11.55 3.82 17.28
N THR A 76 11.12 2.66 17.79
CA THR A 76 11.97 1.49 18.07
C THR A 76 11.84 0.39 17.02
N HIS A 77 11.25 0.70 15.86
CA HIS A 77 11.02 -0.22 14.74
C HIS A 77 10.06 -1.37 15.08
N ARG A 78 9.12 -1.14 16.00
CA ARG A 78 8.15 -2.16 16.42
C ARG A 78 6.75 -1.79 15.94
N PRO A 79 5.96 -2.75 15.43
CA PRO A 79 4.55 -2.50 15.15
C PRO A 79 3.80 -2.10 16.42
N GLY A 80 3.39 -0.83 16.49
CA GLY A 80 2.76 -0.25 17.68
C GLY A 80 1.29 0.12 17.50
N LYS A 81 0.85 0.33 16.25
CA LYS A 81 -0.54 0.69 15.93
C LYS A 81 -1.01 -0.06 14.70
N CYS A 82 -2.31 -0.35 14.66
CA CYS A 82 -3.01 -0.81 13.47
C CYS A 82 -3.78 0.36 12.86
N ILE A 83 -3.44 0.71 11.62
CA ILE A 83 -4.07 1.80 10.86
C ILE A 83 -5.13 1.21 9.94
N ARG A 84 -6.25 1.93 9.76
CA ARG A 84 -7.36 1.49 8.93
C ARG A 84 -8.00 2.58 8.07
N PRO A 85 -7.37 3.00 6.96
CA PRO A 85 -7.95 4.02 6.10
C PRO A 85 -9.09 3.44 5.26
N GLN A 86 -10.09 4.28 4.99
CA GLN A 86 -11.07 4.03 3.94
C GLN A 86 -10.61 4.69 2.64
N LEU A 87 -10.44 3.86 1.61
CA LEU A 87 -10.11 4.27 0.26
C LEU A 87 -11.38 4.69 -0.47
N ARG A 88 -11.78 5.95 -0.27
CA ARG A 88 -12.85 6.57 -1.08
C ARG A 88 -12.38 6.62 -2.53
N HIS A 89 -13.29 6.36 -3.46
CA HIS A 89 -13.05 6.69 -4.87
C HIS A 89 -12.73 8.17 -4.96
N THR A 90 -11.46 8.52 -5.17
CA THR A 90 -11.12 9.88 -5.57
C THR A 90 -11.52 9.97 -7.03
N THR A 91 -12.76 10.37 -7.30
CA THR A 91 -13.10 10.87 -8.63
C THR A 91 -12.23 12.10 -8.82
N GLN A 92 -11.12 11.94 -9.51
CA GLN A 92 -10.24 13.03 -9.87
C GLN A 92 -11.07 13.95 -10.76
N CYS A 93 -11.54 15.07 -10.21
CA CYS A 93 -12.11 16.14 -11.00
C CYS A 93 -11.02 16.56 -12.00
N ALA A 94 -11.20 16.18 -13.26
CA ALA A 94 -10.42 16.75 -14.34
C ALA A 94 -10.68 18.26 -14.31
N ALA A 95 -9.65 19.04 -13.94
CA ALA A 95 -9.67 20.47 -14.13
C ALA A 95 -9.78 20.73 -15.64
N VAL A 96 -10.84 21.44 -16.02
CA VAL A 96 -11.10 21.95 -17.38
C VAL A 96 -10.33 23.24 -17.58
#